data_AF-A0AAU1QEN9-F1
#
_entry.id   AF-A0AAU1QEN9-F1
#
_cell.length_a   1.000
_cell.length_b   1.000
_cell.length_c   1.000
_cell.angle_alpha   90.00
_cell.angle_beta   90.00
_cell.angle_gamma   90.00
#
_symmetry.space_group_name_H-M   'P 1'
#
loop_
_entity.id
_entity.type
_entity.pdbx_description
1 polymer ?
#
loop_
_entity_poly.entity_id
_entity_poly.type
_entity_poly.pdbx_seq_one_letter_code
_entity_poly.pdbx_strand_id
1 'polypeptide(L)'
;MSTSGWRSGRCRGTPPVIPGWELVYEHPEDHAQVIRREESTYALACTLHRHAKAPSTQNEERSWRESGGWCPGCVAGLPPVADEMP
;
A
#
# COMPACT_ATOMS: atom_id res chain seq x y z
N MET A 1 -15.40 -16.17 -27.12
CA MET A 1 -15.20 -16.65 -25.73
C MET A 1 -13.69 -16.76 -25.54
N SER A 2 -13.06 -15.79 -24.89
CA SER A 2 -11.59 -15.77 -24.71
C SER A 2 -11.27 -15.64 -23.23
N THR A 3 -10.35 -16.49 -22.81
CA THR A 3 -10.03 -16.89 -21.46
C THR A 3 -9.48 -15.76 -20.60
N SER A 4 -9.89 -15.82 -19.33
CA SER A 4 -9.48 -15.00 -18.19
C SER A 4 -7.97 -14.97 -18.02
N GLY A 5 -7.30 -14.02 -18.67
CA GLY A 5 -5.90 -13.71 -18.43
C GLY A 5 -5.81 -12.61 -17.39
N TRP A 6 -5.59 -12.98 -16.13
CA TRP A 6 -5.11 -12.07 -15.09
C TRP A 6 -3.71 -11.61 -15.52
N ARG A 7 -3.69 -10.60 -16.38
CA ARG A 7 -2.48 -9.96 -16.86
C ARG A 7 -1.94 -9.23 -15.64
N SER A 8 -0.83 -9.75 -15.11
CA SER A 8 0.04 -9.09 -14.14
C SER A 8 0.42 -7.72 -14.72
N GLY A 9 -0.43 -6.73 -14.48
CA GLY A 9 -0.17 -5.36 -14.81
C GLY A 9 1.03 -4.97 -13.98
N ARG A 10 2.16 -4.72 -14.63
CA ARG A 10 3.23 -3.96 -14.00
C ARG A 10 2.59 -2.73 -13.38
N CYS A 11 2.63 -2.60 -12.06
CA CYS A 11 2.50 -1.31 -11.41
C CYS A 11 3.74 -0.48 -11.80
N ARG A 12 3.78 -0.05 -13.08
CA ARG A 12 4.84 0.78 -13.66
C ARG A 12 4.45 2.21 -13.34
N GLY A 13 4.83 2.68 -12.16
CA GLY A 13 4.63 4.08 -11.80
C GLY A 13 5.24 4.45 -10.47
N THR A 14 4.92 3.68 -9.43
CA THR A 14 5.27 4.08 -8.07
C THR A 14 6.22 3.05 -7.46
N PRO A 15 7.47 3.41 -7.14
CA PRO A 15 8.31 2.52 -6.37
C PRO A 15 7.62 2.24 -5.03
N PRO A 16 7.77 1.02 -4.49
CA PRO A 16 7.27 0.70 -3.16
C PRO A 16 7.89 1.69 -2.17
N VAL A 17 7.05 2.25 -1.30
CA VAL A 17 7.49 3.23 -0.27
C VAL A 17 8.56 2.65 0.66
N ILE A 18 8.65 1.31 0.76
CA ILE A 18 9.64 0.62 1.59
C ILE A 18 10.62 -0.15 0.69
N PRO A 19 11.94 0.18 0.74
CA PRO A 19 12.97 -0.56 0.03
C PRO A 19 12.98 -2.06 0.40
N GLY A 20 13.15 -2.93 -0.59
CA GLY A 20 13.17 -4.38 -0.39
C GLY A 20 11.80 -5.04 -0.29
N TRP A 21 10.72 -4.27 -0.43
CA TRP A 21 9.36 -4.78 -0.61
C TRP A 21 8.93 -4.60 -2.06
N GLU A 22 8.10 -5.49 -2.57
CA GLU A 22 7.49 -5.44 -3.90
C GLU A 22 6.07 -4.88 -3.81
N LEU A 23 5.71 -3.97 -4.72
CA LEU A 23 4.33 -3.50 -4.83
C LEU A 23 3.43 -4.60 -5.41
N VAL A 24 2.41 -4.99 -4.65
CA VAL A 24 1.37 -5.95 -5.09
C VAL A 24 0.30 -5.19 -5.87
N TYR A 25 -0.27 -4.15 -5.25
CA TYR A 25 -1.24 -3.24 -5.87
C TYR A 25 -1.33 -1.93 -5.07
N GLU A 26 -1.89 -0.89 -5.69
CA GLU A 26 -2.08 0.42 -5.07
C GLU A 26 -3.54 0.89 -5.09
N HIS A 27 -3.88 1.70 -4.10
CA HIS A 27 -5.15 2.39 -3.93
C HIS A 27 -4.89 3.88 -3.72
N PRO A 28 -4.78 4.66 -4.82
CA PRO A 28 -4.46 6.08 -4.75
C PRO A 28 -5.51 6.89 -3.98
N GLU A 29 -6.78 6.48 -4.06
CA GLU A 29 -7.94 7.10 -3.40
C GLU A 29 -7.83 7.06 -1.88
N ASP A 30 -7.24 5.98 -1.36
CA ASP A 30 -7.05 5.73 0.07
C ASP A 30 -5.61 6.02 0.52
N HIS A 31 -4.78 6.58 -0.36
CA HIS A 31 -3.36 6.81 -0.15
C HIS A 31 -2.62 5.57 0.38
N ALA A 32 -2.95 4.39 -0.17
CA ALA A 32 -2.49 3.11 0.33
C ALA A 32 -1.84 2.26 -0.77
N GLN A 33 -0.80 1.53 -0.40
CA GLN A 33 -0.12 0.53 -1.23
C GLN A 33 -0.07 -0.78 -0.46
N VAL A 34 -0.47 -1.87 -1.09
CA VAL A 34 -0.22 -3.21 -0.54
C VAL A 34 1.09 -3.71 -1.14
N ILE A 35 2.05 -3.93 -0.26
CA ILE A 35 3.41 -4.35 -0.59
C ILE A 35 3.68 -5.73 0.04
N ARG A 36 4.58 -6.51 -0.55
CA ARG A 36 5.00 -7.83 -0.05
C ARG A 36 6.51 -7.94 0.03
N ARG A 37 7.05 -8.72 0.96
CA ARG A 37 8.50 -9.00 1.02
C ARG A 37 8.84 -10.45 0.74
N GLU A 38 8.03 -11.35 1.28
CA GLU A 38 8.14 -12.81 1.12
C GLU A 38 6.76 -13.34 0.70
N GLU A 39 6.66 -14.62 0.31
CA GLU A 39 5.40 -15.20 -0.21
C GLU A 39 4.21 -15.04 0.75
N SER A 40 4.45 -14.84 2.04
CA SER A 40 3.41 -14.72 3.08
C SER A 40 3.48 -13.43 3.91
N THR A 41 4.36 -12.49 3.57
CA THR A 41 4.55 -11.25 4.34
C THR A 41 4.05 -10.06 3.55
N TYR A 42 2.89 -9.56 3.95
CA TYR A 42 2.24 -8.39 3.39
C TYR A 42 2.41 -7.19 4.32
N ALA A 43 2.31 -5.98 3.76
CA ALA A 43 2.16 -4.75 4.50
C ALA A 43 1.28 -3.77 3.72
N LEU A 44 0.49 -3.00 4.45
CA LEU A 44 -0.23 -1.86 3.93
C LEU A 44 0.62 -0.62 4.23
N ALA A 45 1.09 0.07 3.19
CA ALA A 45 1.94 1.24 3.25
C ALA A 45 1.19 2.50 2.81
N CYS A 46 1.36 3.60 3.54
CA CYS A 46 0.63 4.85 3.36
C CYS A 46 1.53 5.75 2.55
N THR A 47 1.06 6.17 1.39
CA THR A 47 1.85 6.99 0.48
C THR A 47 1.98 8.44 0.97
N LEU A 48 1.06 8.92 1.82
CA LEU A 48 1.12 10.28 2.37
C LEU A 48 2.04 10.42 3.58
N HIS A 49 2.02 9.46 4.50
CA HIS A 49 2.75 9.57 5.78
C HIS A 49 3.92 8.60 5.89
N ARG A 50 4.20 7.83 4.82
CA ARG A 50 5.25 6.80 4.76
C ARG A 50 5.21 5.82 5.94
N HIS A 51 4.00 5.57 6.45
CA HIS A 51 3.76 4.61 7.52
C HIS A 51 3.37 3.27 6.92
N ALA A 52 3.86 2.17 7.47
CA ALA A 52 3.40 0.84 7.08
C ALA A 52 2.93 0.03 8.27
N LYS A 53 1.89 -0.76 8.02
CA LYS A 53 1.30 -1.68 8.98
C LYS A 53 1.33 -3.07 8.36
N ALA A 54 1.92 -4.03 9.07
CA ALA A 54 1.94 -5.42 8.63
C ALA A 54 0.65 -6.12 9.09
N PRO A 55 -0.25 -6.51 8.18
CA PRO A 55 -1.34 -7.42 8.51
C PRO A 55 -0.84 -8.84 8.74
N SER A 56 -1.54 -9.57 9.60
CA SER A 56 -1.30 -11.00 9.85
C SER A 56 -1.81 -11.85 8.69
N THR A 57 -2.83 -11.36 7.98
CA THR A 57 -3.37 -11.96 6.76
C THR A 57 -3.66 -10.88 5.71
N GLN A 58 -3.55 -11.22 4.42
CA GLN A 58 -3.88 -10.28 3.34
C GLN A 58 -5.28 -9.66 3.52
N ASN A 59 -6.30 -10.43 3.91
CA ASN A 59 -7.66 -9.89 4.06
C ASN A 59 -7.81 -8.76 5.11
N GLU A 60 -6.91 -8.65 6.10
CA GLU A 60 -6.98 -7.57 7.10
C GLU A 60 -6.72 -6.18 6.52
N GLU A 61 -5.95 -6.09 5.42
CA GLU A 61 -5.66 -4.81 4.78
C GLU A 61 -6.94 -4.11 4.30
N ARG A 62 -7.96 -4.89 3.87
CA ARG A 62 -9.23 -4.35 3.39
C ARG A 62 -9.97 -3.64 4.51
N SER A 63 -10.09 -4.27 5.66
CA SER A 63 -10.75 -3.67 6.83
C SER A 63 -10.08 -2.38 7.28
N TRP A 64 -8.76 -2.29 7.15
CA TRP A 64 -7.99 -1.09 7.49
C TRP A 64 -8.15 0.05 6.48
N ARG A 65 -8.26 -0.28 5.19
CA ARG A 65 -8.56 0.70 4.14
C ARG A 65 -9.98 1.25 4.32
N GLU A 66 -10.96 0.36 4.46
CA GLU A 66 -12.37 0.72 4.62
C GLU A 66 -12.65 1.50 5.91
N SER A 67 -11.84 1.32 6.96
CA SER A 67 -11.98 2.11 8.19
C SER A 67 -11.53 3.56 8.04
N GLY A 68 -10.94 3.96 6.90
CA GLY A 68 -10.51 5.33 6.61
C GLY A 68 -9.39 5.86 7.50
N GLY A 69 -8.75 4.99 8.29
CA GLY A 69 -7.88 5.40 9.39
C GLY A 69 -7.07 4.25 9.96
N TRP A 70 -6.00 3.89 9.25
CA TRP A 70 -5.07 2.84 9.67
C TRP A 70 -3.66 3.37 9.88
N CYS A 71 -3.34 4.49 9.24
CA CYS A 71 -2.08 5.17 9.33
C CYS A 71 -2.19 6.28 10.41
N PRO A 72 -1.26 6.38 11.39
CA PRO A 72 -1.36 7.35 12.47
C PRO A 72 -1.46 8.80 12.00
N GLY A 73 -0.78 9.14 10.89
CA GLY A 73 -0.87 10.49 10.31
C GLY A 73 -2.25 10.80 9.74
N CYS A 74 -2.86 9.84 9.04
CA CYS A 74 -4.21 9.93 8.49
C CYS A 74 -5.22 10.11 9.62
N VAL A 75 -5.10 9.28 10.68
CA VAL A 75 -5.98 9.30 11.86
C VAL A 75 -5.85 10.62 12.63
N ALA A 76 -4.63 11.15 12.75
CA ALA A 76 -4.38 12.42 13.44
C ALA A 76 -4.59 13.66 12.56
N GLY A 77 -4.97 13.51 11.29
CA GLY A 77 -5.12 14.62 10.35
C GLY A 77 -3.81 15.38 10.09
N LEU A 78 -2.67 14.71 10.19
CA LEU A 78 -1.36 15.32 9.97
C LEU A 78 -1.17 15.64 8.48
N PRO A 79 -0.44 16.71 8.15
CA PRO A 79 -0.05 16.97 6.77
C PRO A 79 0.78 15.80 6.21
N PRO A 80 0.79 15.61 4.87
CA PRO A 80 1.66 14.62 4.25
C PRO A 80 3.12 14.88 4.62
N VAL A 81 3.93 13.82 4.73
CA VAL A 81 5.37 14.02 4.86
C VAL A 81 5.85 14.72 3.59
N ALA A 82 6.54 15.85 3.77
CA ALA A 82 7.13 16.55 2.65
C ALA A 82 8.05 15.57 1.92
N ASP A 83 7.82 15.41 0.62
CA ASP A 83 8.77 14.71 -0.23
C ASP A 83 10.02 15.58 -0.24
N GLU A 84 10.99 15.27 0.63
CA GLU A 84 12.33 15.82 0.56
C GLU A 84 12.94 15.34 -0.76
N MET A 85 12.59 16.01 -1.85
CA MET A 85 13.26 15.88 -3.13
C MET A 85 14.65 16.53 -2.99
N PRO A 86 15.75 15.81 -3.23
CA PRO A 86 17.03 16.46 -3.50
C PRO A 86 17.01 17.25 -4.81
#